data_AF-A0A858X329-F1
#
_entry.id   AF-A0A858X329-F1
#
_cell.length_a   1.000
_cell.length_b   1.000
_cell.length_c   1.000
_cell.angle_alpha   90.00
_cell.angle_beta   90.00
_cell.angle_gamma   90.00
#
_symmetry.space_group_name_H-M   'P 1'
#
loop_
_entity.id
_entity.type
_entity.pdbx_description
1 polymer ?
#
loop_
_entity_poly.entity_id
_entity_poly.type
_entity_poly.pdbx_seq_one_letter_code
_entity_poly.pdbx_strand_id
1 'polypeptide(L)'
;MPDAPAMADGHLSESHLARTLGLDAGETAVLGKLFGAATAALGIEGGPIFERLSKGETLGGALALPAGTDEVLYARAHRWFAAGRPERAEPLFQALCLLDGTSADYWIGYGVCLKLRGAFTEAAMAFEIAGRLRPDWAMPDFHTLEIALRTGDFTAAAEHLKNFDAHAGAGDIPDAVRAEVSRWRVALEMRARRAGSSA
;
A
#
# COMPACT_ATOMS: atom_id res chain seq x y z
N MET A 1 6.79 -9.32 58.37
CA MET A 1 6.86 -8.79 56.99
C MET A 1 5.43 -8.60 56.51
N PRO A 2 5.01 -7.40 56.09
CA PRO A 2 3.72 -7.23 55.46
C PRO A 2 3.80 -7.67 54.00
N ASP A 3 2.88 -8.55 53.59
CA ASP A 3 2.65 -8.90 52.19
C ASP A 3 2.24 -7.65 51.41
N ALA A 4 2.95 -7.38 50.32
CA ALA A 4 2.59 -6.34 49.36
C ALA A 4 1.30 -6.73 48.62
N PRO A 5 0.40 -5.78 48.32
CA PRO A 5 -0.82 -6.10 47.60
C PRO A 5 -0.50 -6.43 46.14
N ALA A 6 -1.17 -7.47 45.64
CA ALA A 6 -1.16 -7.88 44.25
C ALA A 6 -1.51 -6.70 43.34
N MET A 7 -0.56 -6.32 42.48
CA MET A 7 -0.84 -5.47 41.32
C MET A 7 -1.79 -6.26 40.42
N ALA A 8 -3.05 -5.85 40.44
CA ALA A 8 -3.99 -6.22 39.40
C ALA A 8 -3.53 -5.50 38.12
N ASP A 9 -2.65 -6.16 37.35
CA ASP A 9 -2.37 -5.79 35.97
C ASP A 9 -3.66 -6.05 35.17
N GLY A 10 -4.55 -5.06 35.23
CA GLY A 10 -5.66 -4.96 34.32
C GLY A 10 -5.08 -4.93 32.91
N HIS A 11 -5.47 -5.92 32.10
CA HIS A 11 -5.36 -5.87 30.65
C HIS A 11 -6.10 -4.62 30.15
N LEU A 12 -5.44 -3.47 30.23
CA LEU A 12 -5.79 -2.28 29.46
C LEU A 12 -5.57 -2.70 28.02
N SER A 13 -6.68 -2.99 27.34
CA SER A 13 -6.75 -3.25 25.90
C SER A 13 -5.74 -2.38 25.16
N GLU A 14 -4.63 -2.99 24.74
CA GLU A 14 -3.50 -2.29 24.12
C GLU A 14 -3.99 -1.59 22.85
N SER A 15 -3.76 -0.27 22.77
CA SER A 15 -4.18 0.58 21.63
C SER A 15 -3.73 -0.04 20.31
N HIS A 16 -4.57 0.03 19.28
CA HIS A 16 -4.20 -0.44 17.94
C HIS A 16 -2.95 0.31 17.45
N LEU A 17 -2.87 1.63 17.67
CA LEU A 17 -1.68 2.41 17.34
C LEU A 17 -0.45 1.99 18.16
N ALA A 18 -0.63 1.67 19.43
CA ALA A 18 0.46 1.20 20.30
C ALA A 18 1.08 -0.08 19.72
N ARG A 19 0.24 -1.06 19.35
CA ARG A 19 0.69 -2.31 18.72
C ARG A 19 1.33 -2.07 17.35
N THR A 20 0.74 -1.22 16.52
CA THR A 20 1.24 -0.94 15.17
C THR A 20 2.59 -0.22 15.18
N LEU A 21 2.82 0.67 16.14
CA LEU A 21 4.05 1.47 16.24
C LEU A 21 5.08 0.89 17.24
N GLY A 22 4.71 -0.16 17.97
CA GLY A 22 5.56 -0.76 19.01
C GLY A 22 5.78 0.18 20.20
N LEU A 23 4.77 0.97 20.57
CA LEU A 23 4.81 1.95 21.65
C LEU A 23 4.16 1.41 22.92
N ASP A 24 4.71 1.73 24.08
CA ASP A 24 4.04 1.47 25.35
C ASP A 24 2.90 2.49 25.63
N ALA A 25 2.19 2.29 26.75
CA ALA A 25 1.07 3.15 27.13
C ALA A 25 1.48 4.60 27.41
N GLY A 26 2.66 4.81 27.99
CA GLY A 26 3.21 6.14 28.28
C GLY A 26 3.63 6.85 27.00
N GLU A 27 4.34 6.16 26.11
CA GLU A 27 4.75 6.66 24.80
C GLU A 27 3.54 7.01 23.92
N THR A 28 2.52 6.16 23.91
CA THR A 28 1.26 6.42 23.18
C THR A 28 0.56 7.67 23.70
N ALA A 29 0.55 7.89 25.03
CA ALA A 29 -0.03 9.08 25.63
C ALA A 29 0.76 10.35 25.28
N VAL A 30 2.09 10.29 25.21
CA VAL A 30 2.94 11.40 24.75
C VAL A 30 2.67 11.70 23.27
N LEU A 31 2.59 10.67 22.42
CA LEU A 31 2.27 10.83 21.01
C LEU A 31 0.90 11.52 20.81
N GLY A 32 -0.11 11.15 21.60
CA GLY A 32 -1.42 11.79 21.55
C GLY A 32 -1.39 13.28 21.90
N LYS A 33 -0.60 13.66 22.92
CA LYS A 33 -0.40 15.08 23.27
C LYS A 33 0.32 15.84 22.16
N LEU A 34 1.37 15.26 21.57
CA LEU A 34 2.10 15.85 20.46
C LEU A 34 1.20 16.04 19.23
N PHE A 35 0.41 15.00 18.89
CA PHE A 35 -0.56 15.06 17.81
C PHE A 35 -1.61 16.17 18.05
N GLY A 36 -2.16 16.24 19.26
CA GLY A 36 -3.10 17.29 19.65
C GLY A 36 -2.51 18.70 19.54
N ALA A 37 -1.27 18.89 19.99
CA ALA A 37 -0.58 20.19 19.87
C ALA A 37 -0.30 20.57 18.41
N ALA A 38 0.15 19.62 17.59
CA ALA A 38 0.44 19.84 16.18
C ALA A 38 -0.82 20.20 15.38
N THR A 39 -1.93 19.53 15.65
CA THR A 39 -3.22 19.78 15.00
C THR A 39 -3.87 21.07 15.48
N ALA A 40 -3.74 21.43 16.77
CA ALA A 40 -4.24 22.69 17.30
C ALA A 40 -3.59 23.90 16.61
N ALA A 41 -2.31 23.82 16.24
CA ALA A 41 -1.63 24.86 15.45
C ALA A 41 -2.24 25.06 14.05
N LEU A 42 -2.99 24.07 13.55
CA LEU A 42 -3.74 24.11 12.29
C LEU A 42 -5.23 24.43 12.49
N GLY A 43 -5.66 24.71 13.73
CA GLY A 43 -7.08 24.91 14.07
C GLY A 43 -7.90 23.62 14.07
N ILE A 44 -7.26 22.46 14.21
CA ILE A 44 -7.91 21.14 14.20
C ILE A 44 -7.91 20.57 15.63
N GLU A 45 -9.07 20.12 16.11
CA GLU A 45 -9.17 19.40 17.38
C GLU A 45 -8.64 17.96 17.24
N GLY A 46 -7.34 17.76 17.49
CA GLY A 46 -6.69 16.46 17.29
C GLY A 46 -7.00 15.38 18.32
N GLY A 47 -7.49 15.74 19.51
CA GLY A 47 -7.78 14.77 20.57
C GLY A 47 -8.75 13.66 20.12
N PRO A 48 -9.96 14.01 19.64
CA PRO A 48 -10.92 13.04 19.12
C PRO A 48 -10.38 12.22 17.94
N ILE A 49 -9.61 12.84 17.04
CA ILE A 49 -9.01 12.15 15.88
C ILE A 49 -8.00 11.10 16.37
N PHE A 50 -7.10 11.47 17.28
CA PHE A 50 -6.10 10.55 17.83
C PHE A 50 -6.72 9.37 18.59
N GLU A 51 -7.80 9.63 19.34
CA GLU A 51 -8.52 8.57 20.05
C GLU A 51 -9.10 7.53 19.08
N ARG A 52 -9.71 7.99 17.98
CA ARG A 52 -10.28 7.12 16.94
C ARG A 52 -9.21 6.33 16.20
N LEU A 53 -8.11 6.98 15.83
CA LEU A 53 -6.95 6.29 15.26
C LEU A 53 -6.38 5.24 16.23
N SER A 54 -6.30 5.55 17.53
CA SER A 54 -5.84 4.61 18.57
C SER A 54 -6.72 3.37 18.69
N LYS A 55 -8.01 3.47 18.31
CA LYS A 55 -8.94 2.34 18.23
C LYS A 55 -8.84 1.55 16.93
N GLY A 56 -8.01 2.01 15.98
CA GLY A 56 -7.79 1.37 14.69
C GLY A 56 -8.72 1.85 13.58
N GLU A 57 -9.41 2.99 13.77
CA GLU A 57 -10.13 3.61 12.65
C GLU A 57 -9.15 4.11 11.59
N THR A 58 -9.58 4.10 10.33
CA THR A 58 -8.83 4.73 9.23
C THR A 58 -8.79 6.25 9.43
N LEU A 59 -7.85 6.93 8.77
CA LEU A 59 -7.75 8.39 8.86
C LEU A 59 -9.02 9.08 8.35
N GLY A 60 -9.60 8.58 7.26
CA GLY A 60 -10.88 9.09 6.74
C GLY A 60 -12.02 8.92 7.74
N GLY A 61 -12.07 7.78 8.43
CA GLY A 61 -12.99 7.52 9.53
C GLY A 61 -12.78 8.52 10.68
N ALA A 62 -11.56 8.63 11.20
CA ALA A 62 -11.20 9.50 12.31
C ALA A 62 -11.50 10.99 12.04
N LEU A 63 -11.31 11.44 10.80
CA LEU A 63 -11.67 12.79 10.33
C LEU A 63 -13.17 13.01 10.10
N ALA A 64 -13.99 11.97 10.24
CA ALA A 64 -15.43 11.99 9.98
C ALA A 64 -15.78 12.49 8.57
N LEU A 65 -15.00 12.05 7.57
CA LEU A 65 -15.30 12.40 6.18
C LEU A 65 -16.67 11.84 5.76
N PRO A 66 -17.42 12.55 4.90
CA PRO A 66 -18.68 12.03 4.37
C PRO A 66 -18.48 10.66 3.72
N ALA A 67 -19.43 9.75 3.92
CA ALA A 67 -19.45 8.47 3.23
C ALA A 67 -19.40 8.66 1.70
N GLY A 68 -18.64 7.81 1.00
CA GLY A 68 -18.43 7.91 -0.45
C GLY A 68 -17.42 8.98 -0.90
N THR A 69 -16.75 9.68 0.03
CA THR A 69 -15.65 10.60 -0.33
C THR A 69 -14.55 9.88 -1.11
N ASP A 70 -14.22 8.66 -0.69
CA ASP A 70 -13.27 7.77 -1.35
C ASP A 70 -13.72 7.36 -2.75
N GLU A 71 -14.99 6.98 -2.94
CA GLU A 71 -15.56 6.67 -4.26
C GLU A 71 -15.43 7.85 -5.23
N VAL A 72 -15.73 9.07 -4.75
CA VAL A 72 -15.63 10.29 -5.56
C VAL A 72 -14.17 10.57 -5.96
N LEU A 73 -13.23 10.44 -5.01
CA LEU A 73 -11.81 10.61 -5.28
C LEU A 73 -11.28 9.56 -6.26
N TYR A 74 -11.67 8.30 -6.08
CA TYR A 74 -11.28 7.17 -6.92
C TYR A 74 -11.80 7.33 -8.36
N ALA A 75 -13.08 7.66 -8.52
CA ALA A 75 -13.66 7.92 -9.83
C ALA A 75 -12.98 9.11 -10.53
N ARG A 76 -12.62 10.17 -9.79
CA ARG A 76 -11.90 11.32 -10.35
C ARG A 76 -10.47 10.95 -10.77
N ALA A 77 -9.78 10.15 -9.97
CA ALA A 77 -8.42 9.69 -10.27
C ALA A 77 -8.39 8.83 -11.54
N HIS A 78 -9.34 7.91 -11.68
CA HIS A 78 -9.51 7.11 -12.91
C HIS A 78 -9.82 7.95 -14.14
N ARG A 79 -10.66 8.99 -14.02
CA ARG A 79 -10.92 9.92 -15.13
C ARG A 79 -9.65 10.64 -15.58
N TRP A 80 -8.77 11.04 -14.65
CA TRP A 80 -7.48 11.63 -15.02
C TRP A 80 -6.55 10.63 -15.71
N PHE A 81 -6.51 9.39 -15.25
CA PHE A 81 -5.77 8.33 -15.93
C PHE A 81 -6.28 8.07 -17.34
N ALA A 82 -7.59 7.94 -17.52
CA ALA A 82 -8.21 7.74 -18.84
C ALA A 82 -7.95 8.92 -19.79
N ALA A 83 -7.79 10.13 -19.25
CA ALA A 83 -7.39 11.32 -19.99
C ALA A 83 -5.87 11.40 -20.30
N GLY A 84 -5.08 10.39 -19.92
CA GLY A 84 -3.63 10.37 -20.11
C GLY A 84 -2.88 11.36 -19.20
N ARG A 85 -3.46 11.71 -18.04
CA ARG A 85 -2.93 12.70 -17.09
C ARG A 85 -2.57 12.06 -15.74
N PRO A 86 -1.62 11.10 -15.69
CA PRO A 86 -1.27 10.40 -14.45
C PRO A 86 -0.79 11.35 -13.34
N GLU A 87 -0.16 12.46 -13.69
CA GLU A 87 0.30 13.48 -12.74
C GLU A 87 -0.85 14.18 -11.99
N ARG A 88 -2.07 14.16 -12.55
CA ARG A 88 -3.28 14.65 -11.87
C ARG A 88 -3.98 13.56 -11.07
N ALA A 89 -3.76 12.29 -11.43
CA ALA A 89 -4.31 11.14 -10.72
C ALA A 89 -3.48 10.82 -9.45
N GLU A 90 -2.15 10.97 -9.51
CA GLU A 90 -1.21 10.66 -8.44
C GLU A 90 -1.62 11.23 -7.06
N PRO A 91 -1.87 12.55 -6.90
CA PRO A 91 -2.23 13.08 -5.58
C PRO A 91 -3.58 12.56 -5.07
N LEU A 92 -4.49 12.14 -5.96
CA LEU A 92 -5.78 11.57 -5.55
C LEU A 92 -5.62 10.14 -5.05
N PHE A 93 -4.83 9.31 -5.74
CA PHE A 93 -4.51 7.97 -5.26
C PHE A 93 -3.68 8.01 -3.97
N GLN A 94 -2.74 8.94 -3.86
CA GLN A 94 -2.00 9.15 -2.61
C GLN A 94 -2.95 9.51 -1.46
N ALA A 95 -3.89 10.43 -1.69
CA ALA A 95 -4.90 10.77 -0.69
C ALA A 95 -5.75 9.56 -0.30
N LEU A 96 -6.17 8.73 -1.27
CA LEU A 96 -6.92 7.51 -0.99
C LEU A 96 -6.14 6.53 -0.11
N CYS A 97 -4.87 6.26 -0.41
CA CYS A 97 -4.01 5.41 0.42
C CYS A 97 -3.81 5.97 1.84
N LEU A 98 -3.78 7.29 2.00
CA LEU A 98 -3.68 7.95 3.31
C LEU A 98 -4.99 7.88 4.10
N LEU A 99 -6.13 8.09 3.44
CA LEU A 99 -7.44 8.08 4.05
C LEU A 99 -7.86 6.67 4.46
N ASP A 100 -7.56 5.69 3.62
CA ASP A 100 -7.78 4.27 3.86
C ASP A 100 -6.67 3.44 3.19
N GLY A 101 -5.71 3.02 4.02
CA GLY A 101 -4.59 2.19 3.59
C GLY A 101 -4.94 0.72 3.34
N THR A 102 -6.19 0.29 3.50
CA THR A 102 -6.59 -1.12 3.44
C THR A 102 -7.10 -1.58 2.07
N SER A 103 -7.31 -0.65 1.12
CA SER A 103 -7.74 -0.97 -0.24
C SER A 103 -6.57 -1.19 -1.18
N ALA A 104 -6.41 -2.42 -1.68
CA ALA A 104 -5.37 -2.76 -2.65
C ALA A 104 -5.49 -1.99 -3.97
N ASP A 105 -6.71 -1.63 -4.38
CA ASP A 105 -6.96 -0.87 -5.61
C ASP A 105 -6.39 0.56 -5.53
N TYR A 106 -6.39 1.17 -4.34
CA TYR A 106 -5.82 2.51 -4.14
C TYR A 106 -4.30 2.46 -4.31
N TRP A 107 -3.66 1.47 -3.71
CA TRP A 107 -2.21 1.24 -3.81
C TRP A 107 -1.76 0.94 -5.24
N ILE A 108 -2.55 0.20 -6.02
CA ILE A 108 -2.24 -0.03 -7.43
C ILE A 108 -2.40 1.20 -8.28
N GLY A 109 -3.47 1.97 -8.10
CA GLY A 109 -3.59 3.26 -8.79
C GLY A 109 -2.41 4.18 -8.48
N TYR A 110 -1.99 4.25 -7.21
CA TYR A 110 -0.83 5.04 -6.80
C TYR A 110 0.48 4.51 -7.39
N GLY A 111 0.74 3.20 -7.31
CA GLY A 111 1.92 2.56 -7.87
C GLY A 111 2.03 2.74 -9.38
N VAL A 112 0.91 2.69 -10.11
CA VAL A 112 0.89 2.96 -11.56
C VAL A 112 1.28 4.41 -11.85
N CYS A 113 0.79 5.40 -11.09
CA CYS A 113 1.24 6.79 -11.24
C CYS A 113 2.75 6.93 -11.04
N LEU A 114 3.26 6.38 -9.94
CA LEU A 114 4.68 6.43 -9.59
C LEU A 114 5.55 5.78 -10.67
N LYS A 115 5.14 4.61 -11.16
CA LYS A 115 5.82 3.89 -12.25
C LYS A 115 5.89 4.71 -13.54
N LEU A 116 4.80 5.40 -13.89
CA LEU A 116 4.75 6.26 -15.09
C LEU A 116 5.64 7.50 -14.95
N ARG A 117 5.80 8.03 -13.73
CA ARG A 117 6.74 9.12 -13.43
C ARG A 117 8.20 8.67 -13.29
N GLY A 118 8.46 7.36 -13.29
CA GLY A 118 9.80 6.77 -13.17
C GLY A 118 10.27 6.53 -11.74
N ALA A 119 9.42 6.72 -10.74
CA ALA A 119 9.69 6.45 -9.33
C ALA A 119 9.53 4.94 -9.04
N PHE A 120 10.46 4.12 -9.56
CA PHE A 120 10.32 2.66 -9.55
C PHE A 120 10.40 2.05 -8.16
N THR A 121 11.23 2.59 -7.27
CA THR A 121 11.37 2.09 -5.90
C THR A 121 10.06 2.27 -5.14
N GLU A 122 9.49 3.48 -5.20
CA GLU A 122 8.23 3.81 -4.54
C GLU A 122 7.04 3.06 -5.17
N ALA A 123 7.06 2.89 -6.50
CA ALA A 123 6.05 2.10 -7.19
C ALA A 123 6.07 0.63 -6.74
N ALA A 124 7.26 0.02 -6.64
CA ALA A 124 7.42 -1.34 -6.15
C ALA A 124 6.89 -1.51 -4.71
N MET A 125 7.17 -0.54 -3.82
CA MET A 125 6.60 -0.55 -2.46
C MET A 125 5.06 -0.49 -2.48
N ALA A 126 4.48 0.36 -3.32
CA ALA A 126 3.03 0.45 -3.45
C ALA A 126 2.40 -0.86 -3.95
N PHE A 127 3.02 -1.51 -4.94
CA PHE A 127 2.57 -2.82 -5.43
C PHE A 127 2.73 -3.92 -4.38
N GLU A 128 3.83 -3.91 -3.62
CA GLU A 128 4.03 -4.87 -2.52
C GLU A 128 2.91 -4.75 -1.47
N ILE A 129 2.53 -3.53 -1.10
CA ILE A 129 1.40 -3.31 -0.18
C ILE A 129 0.10 -3.84 -0.79
N ALA A 130 -0.17 -3.55 -2.06
CA ALA A 130 -1.36 -4.07 -2.75
C ALA A 130 -1.41 -5.60 -2.77
N GLY A 131 -0.27 -6.27 -3.01
CA GLY A 131 -0.17 -7.73 -2.98
C GLY A 131 -0.36 -8.33 -1.59
N ARG A 132 0.12 -7.65 -0.53
CA ARG A 132 -0.17 -8.08 0.85
C ARG A 132 -1.65 -7.96 1.21
N LEU A 133 -2.33 -6.94 0.70
CA LEU A 133 -3.76 -6.71 0.92
C LEU A 133 -4.65 -7.67 0.12
N ARG A 134 -4.22 -8.07 -1.09
CA ARG A 134 -4.87 -9.10 -1.92
C ARG A 134 -3.84 -10.12 -2.45
N PRO A 135 -3.50 -11.16 -1.66
CA PRO A 135 -2.49 -12.15 -2.03
C PRO A 135 -2.83 -12.98 -3.26
N ASP A 136 -4.11 -13.09 -3.59
CA ASP A 136 -4.65 -13.83 -4.73
C ASP A 136 -4.74 -13.01 -6.02
N TRP A 137 -4.26 -11.77 -6.00
CA TRP A 137 -4.34 -10.85 -7.13
C TRP A 137 -3.02 -10.77 -7.90
N ALA A 138 -3.05 -11.09 -9.19
CA ALA A 138 -1.85 -11.14 -10.04
C ALA A 138 -1.32 -9.75 -10.49
N MET A 139 -2.11 -8.68 -10.39
CA MET A 139 -1.71 -7.36 -10.95
C MET A 139 -0.53 -6.69 -10.25
N PRO A 140 -0.35 -6.77 -8.93
CA PRO A 140 0.89 -6.35 -8.27
C PRO A 140 2.13 -6.96 -8.93
N ASP A 141 2.15 -8.29 -9.10
CA ASP A 141 3.28 -9.00 -9.72
C ASP A 141 3.46 -8.64 -11.20
N PHE A 142 2.38 -8.40 -11.94
CA PHE A 142 2.48 -7.88 -13.31
C PHE A 142 3.26 -6.56 -13.37
N HIS A 143 2.95 -5.63 -12.46
CA HIS A 143 3.61 -4.33 -12.47
C HIS A 143 5.03 -4.35 -11.91
N THR A 144 5.32 -5.16 -10.89
CA THR A 144 6.68 -5.33 -10.38
C THR A 144 7.56 -6.11 -11.35
N LEU A 145 7.00 -7.07 -12.10
CA LEU A 145 7.67 -7.71 -13.24
C LEU A 145 8.11 -6.68 -14.29
N GLU A 146 7.19 -5.80 -14.70
CA GLU A 146 7.49 -4.73 -15.66
C GLU A 146 8.63 -3.82 -15.15
N ILE A 147 8.59 -3.43 -13.87
CA ILE A 147 9.64 -2.63 -13.25
C ILE A 147 10.98 -3.37 -13.26
N ALA A 148 11.01 -4.61 -12.81
CA ALA A 148 12.23 -5.43 -12.74
C ALA A 148 12.87 -5.62 -14.12
N LEU A 149 12.07 -5.82 -15.16
CA LEU A 149 12.55 -5.89 -16.54
C LEU A 149 13.16 -4.56 -17.01
N ARG A 150 12.54 -3.43 -16.65
CA ARG A 150 13.04 -2.09 -17.02
C ARG A 150 14.31 -1.71 -16.28
N THR A 151 14.48 -2.14 -15.04
CA THR A 151 15.69 -1.88 -14.23
C THR A 151 16.80 -2.90 -14.49
N GLY A 152 16.52 -3.97 -15.24
CA GLY A 152 17.48 -5.03 -15.57
C GLY A 152 17.69 -6.04 -14.44
N ASP A 153 16.83 -6.06 -13.43
CA ASP A 153 16.82 -7.09 -12.40
C ASP A 153 16.07 -8.33 -12.90
N PHE A 154 16.76 -9.13 -13.70
CA PHE A 154 16.18 -10.33 -14.32
C PHE A 154 15.90 -11.45 -13.30
N THR A 155 16.53 -11.42 -12.12
CA THR A 155 16.25 -12.37 -11.05
C THR A 155 14.89 -12.05 -10.44
N ALA A 156 14.67 -10.80 -10.02
CA ALA A 156 13.37 -10.35 -9.52
C ALA A 156 12.27 -10.50 -10.58
N ALA A 157 12.57 -10.22 -11.85
CA ALA A 157 11.63 -10.43 -12.94
C ALA A 157 11.18 -11.91 -13.04
N ALA A 158 12.09 -12.87 -12.93
CA ALA A 158 11.72 -14.29 -12.96
C ALA A 158 10.83 -14.69 -11.76
N GLU A 159 11.08 -14.13 -10.59
CA GLU A 159 10.27 -14.36 -9.39
C GLU A 159 8.86 -13.79 -9.55
N HIS A 160 8.73 -12.54 -9.96
CA HIS A 160 7.43 -11.92 -10.19
C HIS A 160 6.64 -12.59 -11.32
N LEU A 161 7.31 -13.08 -12.37
CA LEU A 161 6.64 -13.87 -13.40
C LEU A 161 6.03 -15.16 -12.84
N LYS A 162 6.76 -15.86 -11.97
CA LYS A 162 6.26 -17.07 -11.30
C LYS A 162 5.05 -16.76 -10.42
N ASN A 163 5.10 -15.68 -9.64
CA ASN A 163 4.01 -15.27 -8.77
C ASN A 163 2.78 -14.81 -9.57
N PHE A 164 2.99 -14.07 -10.67
CA PHE A 164 1.93 -13.72 -11.60
C PHE A 164 1.22 -14.98 -12.12
N ASP A 165 1.96 -15.98 -12.58
CA ASP A 165 1.40 -17.23 -13.11
C ASP A 165 0.64 -18.04 -12.06
N ALA A 166 1.09 -18.00 -10.80
CA ALA A 166 0.40 -18.67 -9.69
C ALA A 166 -1.00 -18.11 -9.42
N HIS A 167 -1.19 -16.81 -9.63
CA HIS A 167 -2.46 -16.11 -9.35
C HIS A 167 -3.26 -15.79 -10.62
N ALA A 168 -2.68 -15.98 -11.81
CA ALA A 168 -3.31 -15.59 -13.07
C ALA A 168 -4.57 -16.37 -13.43
N GLY A 169 -4.72 -17.60 -12.92
CA GLY A 169 -5.91 -18.42 -13.12
C GLY A 169 -7.08 -18.08 -12.19
N ALA A 170 -6.85 -17.29 -11.13
CA ALA A 170 -7.84 -17.00 -10.10
C ALA A 170 -8.70 -15.75 -10.41
N GLY A 171 -8.28 -14.90 -11.36
CA GLY A 171 -8.93 -13.63 -11.64
C GLY A 171 -9.10 -13.32 -13.13
N ASP A 172 -9.95 -12.33 -13.43
CA ASP A 172 -10.12 -11.82 -14.79
C ASP A 172 -8.96 -10.90 -15.15
N ILE A 173 -7.92 -11.49 -15.77
CA ILE A 173 -6.80 -10.73 -16.32
C ILE A 173 -7.19 -10.20 -17.71
N PRO A 174 -6.91 -8.92 -18.05
CA PRO A 174 -7.12 -8.44 -19.40
C PRO A 174 -6.25 -9.15 -20.45
N ASP A 175 -6.78 -9.42 -21.65
CA ASP A 175 -6.01 -10.06 -22.74
C ASP A 175 -4.70 -9.33 -23.09
N ALA A 176 -4.72 -8.00 -23.02
CA ALA A 176 -3.53 -7.18 -23.24
C ALA A 176 -2.41 -7.51 -22.23
N VAL A 177 -2.77 -7.75 -20.96
CA VAL A 177 -1.82 -8.12 -19.91
C VAL A 177 -1.26 -9.51 -20.17
N ARG A 178 -2.11 -10.49 -20.52
CA ARG A 178 -1.67 -11.85 -20.91
C ARG A 178 -0.67 -11.82 -22.08
N ALA A 179 -0.97 -11.01 -23.10
CA ALA A 179 -0.12 -10.89 -24.28
C ALA A 179 1.23 -10.26 -23.93
N GLU A 180 1.26 -9.24 -23.08
CA GLU A 180 2.50 -8.59 -22.62
C GLU A 180 3.37 -9.54 -21.79
N VAL A 181 2.80 -10.21 -20.79
CA VAL A 181 3.53 -11.19 -19.97
C VAL A 181 4.10 -12.32 -20.83
N SER A 182 3.35 -12.77 -21.84
CA SER A 182 3.84 -13.79 -22.78
C SER A 182 5.08 -13.34 -23.55
N ARG A 183 5.15 -12.07 -23.98
CA ARG A 183 6.35 -11.51 -24.61
C ARG A 183 7.53 -11.48 -23.64
N TRP A 184 7.30 -11.00 -22.43
CA TRP A 184 8.35 -10.92 -21.40
C TRP A 184 8.90 -12.28 -21.01
N ARG A 185 8.04 -13.31 -20.91
CA ARG A 185 8.44 -14.70 -20.67
C ARG A 185 9.44 -15.20 -21.71
N VAL A 186 9.14 -15.03 -23.00
CA VAL A 186 10.05 -15.43 -24.08
C VAL A 186 11.39 -14.69 -23.99
N ALA A 187 11.37 -13.39 -23.70
CA ALA A 187 12.58 -12.59 -23.55
C ALA A 187 13.47 -13.09 -22.38
N LEU A 188 12.86 -13.42 -21.24
CA LEU A 188 13.56 -13.97 -20.07
C LEU A 188 14.16 -15.35 -20.38
N GLU A 189 13.42 -16.24 -21.05
CA GLU A 189 13.91 -17.56 -21.46
C GLU A 189 15.11 -17.46 -22.41
N MET A 190 15.04 -16.59 -23.41
CA MET A 190 16.15 -16.37 -24.35
C MET A 190 17.40 -15.86 -23.62
N ARG A 191 17.23 -14.97 -22.64
CA ARG A 191 18.34 -14.47 -21.82
C ARG A 191 18.95 -15.57 -20.96
N ALA A 192 18.13 -16.37 -20.30
CA ALA A 192 18.59 -17.48 -19.47
C ALA A 192 19.41 -18.50 -20.28
N ARG A 193 18.96 -18.84 -21.50
CA ARG A 193 19.70 -19.73 -22.41
C ARG A 193 21.06 -19.17 -22.82
N ARG A 194 21.14 -17.85 -23.08
CA ARG A 194 22.41 -17.20 -23.43
C ARG A 194 23.39 -17.20 -22.25
N ALA A 195 22.92 -16.92 -21.05
CA ALA A 195 23.74 -16.94 -19.84
C ALA A 195 24.27 -18.34 -19.50
N GLY A 196 23.45 -19.38 -19.70
CA GLY A 196 23.85 -20.78 -19.50
C GLY A 196 24.77 -21.34 -20.58
N SER A 197 24.85 -20.72 -21.77
CA SER A 197 25.80 -21.10 -22.83
C SER A 197 27.17 -20.42 -22.69
N SER A 198 27.32 -19.48 -21.74
CA SER A 198 28.55 -18.72 -21.48
C SER A 198 29.27 -19.13 -20.19
N ALA A 199 28.78 -20.15 -19.48
CA ALA A 199 29.36 -20.74 -18.27
C ALA A 199 29.89 -22.15 -18.59
#